data_AF-A0A7G3GBA6-F1
#
_entry.id   AF-A0A7G3GBA6-F1
#
_cell.length_a   1.000
_cell.length_b   1.000
_cell.length_c   1.000
_cell.angle_alpha   90.00
_cell.angle_beta   90.00
_cell.angle_gamma   90.00
#
_symmetry.space_group_name_H-M   'P 1'
#
loop_
_entity.id
_entity.type
_entity.pdbx_description
1 polymer ?
#
loop_
_entity_poly.entity_id
_entity_poly.type
_entity_poly.pdbx_seq_one_letter_code
_entity_poly.pdbx_strand_id
1 'polypeptide(L)'
;MQYKTILMALMMASGLVLADCESLIQKTRDEIHENKEDYSLASRNKALAYLMKADVKHINANPLPDFECKKLVHKAKSELRHGKK
;
A
#
# COMPACT_ATOMS: atom_id res chain seq x y z
N MET A 1 37.27 -0.67 -32.97
CA MET A 1 36.60 0.61 -32.65
C MET A 1 35.10 0.37 -32.84
N GLN A 2 34.38 -0.12 -31.82
CA GLN A 2 33.76 0.65 -30.72
C GLN A 2 32.82 1.78 -31.20
N TYR A 3 31.68 1.39 -31.76
CA TYR A 3 30.43 2.16 -31.61
C TYR A 3 29.71 1.48 -30.43
N LYS A 4 29.99 1.88 -29.17
CA LYS A 4 29.18 2.87 -28.44
C LYS A 4 27.70 2.53 -28.67
N THR A 5 27.10 1.61 -27.92
CA THR A 5 26.74 1.78 -26.49
C THR A 5 26.19 3.19 -26.26
N ILE A 6 25.02 3.28 -25.61
CA ILE A 6 24.29 4.50 -25.23
C ILE A 6 23.20 4.88 -26.23
N LEU A 7 22.10 4.13 -26.24
CA LEU A 7 20.75 4.68 -26.46
C LEU A 7 19.67 3.69 -26.02
N MET A 8 19.94 2.95 -24.94
CA MET A 8 18.99 2.03 -24.31
C MET A 8 18.80 2.44 -22.83
N ALA A 9 18.66 3.74 -22.63
CA ALA A 9 18.57 4.36 -21.31
C ALA A 9 17.56 5.51 -21.34
N LEU A 10 16.31 5.24 -21.70
CA LEU A 10 15.21 6.18 -21.46
C LEU A 10 13.81 5.53 -21.51
N MET A 11 13.63 4.36 -20.88
CA MET A 11 12.29 3.82 -20.62
C MET A 11 12.08 3.44 -19.14
N MET A 12 12.71 4.18 -18.23
CA MET A 12 12.28 4.23 -16.82
C MET A 12 11.60 5.57 -16.55
N ALA A 13 10.67 5.95 -17.43
CA ALA A 13 9.65 6.92 -17.06
C ALA A 13 8.70 6.20 -16.12
N SER A 14 9.02 6.27 -14.82
CA SER A 14 8.24 5.81 -13.69
C SER A 14 6.77 6.16 -13.92
N GLY A 15 6.00 5.18 -14.38
CA GLY A 15 4.55 5.28 -14.35
C GLY A 15 4.18 5.54 -12.90
N LEU A 16 3.75 6.76 -12.59
CA LEU A 16 2.89 7.04 -11.45
C LEU A 16 1.58 6.29 -11.74
N VAL A 17 1.61 4.96 -11.57
CA VAL A 17 0.39 4.18 -11.48
C VAL A 17 -0.19 4.63 -10.14
N LEU A 18 -1.15 5.56 -10.20
CA LEU A 18 -1.97 5.91 -9.06
C LEU A 18 -2.63 4.61 -8.60
N ALA A 19 -2.01 3.95 -7.62
CA ALA A 19 -2.52 2.69 -7.10
C ALA A 19 -3.97 2.91 -6.67
N ASP A 20 -4.83 2.04 -7.17
CA ASP A 20 -6.20 1.90 -6.69
C ASP A 20 -6.19 1.47 -5.22
N CYS A 21 -7.29 1.73 -4.52
CA CYS A 21 -7.29 1.40 -3.09
C CYS A 21 -7.17 -0.10 -2.84
N GLU A 22 -7.71 -0.93 -3.74
CA GLU A 22 -7.59 -2.39 -3.66
C GLU A 22 -6.12 -2.85 -3.63
N SER A 23 -5.28 -2.39 -4.56
CA SER A 23 -3.85 -2.70 -4.56
C SER A 23 -3.16 -2.22 -3.27
N LEU A 24 -3.54 -1.04 -2.77
CA LEU A 24 -2.97 -0.51 -1.53
C LEU A 24 -3.36 -1.34 -0.30
N ILE A 25 -4.59 -1.84 -0.24
CA ILE A 25 -5.04 -2.75 0.82
C ILE A 25 -4.22 -4.04 0.75
N GLN A 26 -4.15 -4.67 -0.43
CA GLN A 26 -3.48 -5.95 -0.60
C GLN A 26 -1.99 -5.85 -0.25
N LYS A 27 -1.29 -4.83 -0.78
CA LYS A 27 0.11 -4.59 -0.46
C LYS A 27 0.36 -4.41 1.04
N THR A 28 -0.57 -3.77 1.76
CA THR A 28 -0.44 -3.58 3.21
C THR A 28 -0.70 -4.88 3.98
N ARG A 29 -1.58 -5.76 3.48
CA ARG A 29 -1.77 -7.11 4.05
C ARG A 29 -0.52 -7.97 3.86
N ASP A 30 0.05 -7.93 2.67
CA ASP A 30 1.29 -8.66 2.34
C ASP A 30 2.44 -8.20 3.23
N GLU A 31 2.60 -6.87 3.41
CA GLU A 31 3.58 -6.30 4.33
C GLU A 31 3.43 -6.82 5.78
N ILE A 32 2.19 -6.91 6.28
CA ILE A 32 1.90 -7.45 7.63
C ILE A 32 2.22 -8.94 7.71
N HIS A 33 1.98 -9.69 6.64
CA HIS A 33 2.19 -11.13 6.60
C HIS A 33 3.69 -11.47 6.56
N GLU A 34 4.42 -10.85 5.64
CA GLU A 34 5.86 -11.05 5.43
C GLU A 34 6.69 -10.55 6.62
N ASN A 35 6.29 -9.44 7.24
CA ASN A 35 7.04 -8.79 8.33
C ASN A 35 6.30 -8.91 9.67
N LYS A 36 5.63 -10.04 9.89
CA LYS A 36 4.79 -10.28 11.09
C LYS A 36 5.57 -10.11 12.40
N GLU A 37 6.85 -10.47 12.41
CA GLU A 37 7.69 -10.44 13.61
C GLU A 37 8.15 -9.01 13.97
N ASP A 38 8.32 -8.15 12.96
CA ASP A 38 8.72 -6.74 13.06
C ASP A 38 7.67 -5.86 13.73
N TYR A 39 6.43 -6.34 13.83
CA TYR A 39 5.31 -5.60 14.38
C TYR A 39 4.72 -6.28 15.63
N SER A 40 4.35 -5.48 16.63
CA SER A 40 3.58 -5.94 17.78
C SER A 40 2.25 -6.58 17.35
N LEU A 41 1.74 -7.53 18.14
CA LEU A 41 0.43 -8.14 17.87
C LEU A 41 -0.68 -7.07 17.87
N ALA A 42 -0.61 -6.12 18.80
CA ALA A 42 -1.60 -5.05 18.94
C ALA A 42 -1.64 -4.13 17.70
N SER A 43 -0.48 -3.70 17.18
CA SER A 43 -0.43 -2.86 15.97
C SER A 43 -0.92 -3.61 14.74
N ARG A 44 -0.55 -4.89 14.56
CA ARG A 44 -1.07 -5.71 13.46
C ARG A 44 -2.59 -5.85 13.50
N ASN A 45 -3.16 -6.14 14.68
CA ASN A 45 -4.62 -6.26 14.83
C ASN A 45 -5.35 -4.95 14.52
N LYS A 46 -4.83 -3.80 14.98
CA LYS A 46 -5.40 -2.49 14.65
C LYS A 46 -5.28 -2.16 13.16
N ALA A 47 -4.12 -2.45 12.55
CA ALA A 47 -3.91 -2.24 11.13
C ALA A 47 -4.88 -3.07 10.28
N LEU A 48 -5.04 -4.36 10.59
CA LEU A 48 -6.00 -5.25 9.92
C LEU A 48 -7.45 -4.75 10.07
N ALA A 49 -7.84 -4.25 11.24
CA ALA A 49 -9.16 -3.67 11.45
C ALA A 49 -9.42 -2.42 10.58
N TYR A 50 -8.40 -1.59 10.34
CA TYR A 50 -8.50 -0.47 9.40
C TYR A 50 -8.56 -0.93 7.94
N LEU A 51 -7.82 -1.97 7.56
CA LEU A 51 -7.88 -2.55 6.21
C LEU A 51 -9.26 -3.13 5.91
N MET A 52 -9.87 -3.87 6.85
CA MET A 52 -11.24 -4.37 6.71
C MET A 52 -12.25 -3.23 6.47
N LYS A 53 -12.10 -2.09 7.18
CA LYS A 53 -12.94 -0.91 6.94
C LYS A 53 -12.68 -0.31 5.56
N ALA A 54 -11.42 -0.33 5.09
CA ALA A 54 -11.06 0.16 3.76
C ALA A 54 -11.73 -0.69 2.67
N ASP A 55 -11.71 -2.03 2.79
CA ASP A 55 -12.41 -2.93 1.86
C ASP A 55 -13.90 -2.60 1.76
N VAL A 56 -14.58 -2.40 2.90
CA VAL A 56 -16.01 -2.06 2.93
C VAL A 56 -16.28 -0.71 2.24
N LYS A 57 -15.37 0.26 2.37
CA LYS A 57 -15.49 1.57 1.73
C LYS A 57 -15.14 1.55 0.24
N HIS A 58 -14.35 0.60 -0.22
CA HIS A 58 -14.07 0.36 -1.63
C HIS A 58 -15.24 -0.36 -2.32
N ILE A 59 -15.80 -1.41 -1.68
CA ILE A 59 -16.92 -2.21 -2.23
C ILE A 59 -18.22 -1.40 -2.30
N ASN A 60 -18.49 -0.56 -1.29
CA ASN A 60 -19.61 0.38 -1.38
C ASN A 60 -19.23 1.43 -2.42
N ALA A 61 -19.64 1.19 -3.68
CA ALA A 61 -19.44 2.00 -4.88
C ALA A 61 -19.89 3.46 -4.66
N ASN A 62 -19.09 4.19 -3.89
CA ASN A 62 -19.23 5.61 -3.73
C ASN A 62 -18.66 6.21 -5.02
N PRO A 63 -19.43 7.03 -5.76
CA PRO A 63 -18.92 7.69 -6.97
C PRO A 63 -17.78 8.68 -6.68
N LEU A 64 -17.52 8.97 -5.40
CA LEU A 64 -16.36 9.76 -4.99
C LEU A 64 -15.07 8.94 -5.11
N PRO A 65 -13.95 9.58 -5.52
CA PRO A 65 -12.65 8.92 -5.60
C PRO A 65 -12.31 8.27 -4.25
N ASP A 66 -11.53 7.19 -4.29
CA ASP A 66 -11.06 6.27 -3.21
C ASP A 66 -10.49 6.91 -1.92
N PHE A 67 -10.72 8.19 -1.66
CA PHE A 67 -10.22 9.00 -0.56
C PHE A 67 -10.41 8.36 0.81
N GLU A 68 -11.63 7.96 1.18
CA GLU A 68 -11.88 7.36 2.49
C GLU A 68 -11.19 5.99 2.63
N CYS A 69 -11.14 5.22 1.54
CA CYS A 69 -10.41 3.96 1.51
C CYS A 69 -8.90 4.19 1.71
N LYS A 70 -8.29 5.11 0.93
CA LYS A 70 -6.87 5.47 1.02
C LYS A 70 -6.51 6.03 2.40
N LYS A 71 -7.38 6.85 2.99
CA LYS A 71 -7.23 7.36 4.36
C LYS A 71 -7.21 6.24 5.39
N LEU A 72 -8.05 5.23 5.24
CA LEU A 72 -8.06 4.06 6.12
C LEU A 72 -6.79 3.20 5.94
N VAL A 73 -6.31 3.02 4.71
CA VAL A 73 -5.02 2.34 4.46
C VAL A 73 -3.85 3.13 5.09
N HIS A 74 -3.84 4.46 4.98
CA HIS A 74 -2.83 5.29 5.65
C HIS A 74 -2.87 5.15 7.17
N LYS A 75 -4.06 5.06 7.77
CA LYS A 75 -4.20 4.78 9.20
C LYS A 75 -3.64 3.40 9.56
N ALA A 76 -3.93 2.36 8.76
CA ALA A 76 -3.38 1.02 8.97
C ALA A 76 -1.85 1.04 8.99
N LYS A 77 -1.22 1.69 8.00
CA LYS A 77 0.24 1.86 7.94
C LYS A 77 0.78 2.64 9.14
N SER A 78 0.04 3.64 9.63
CA SER A 78 0.44 4.38 10.82
C SER A 78 0.45 3.53 12.08
N GLU A 79 -0.55 2.65 12.26
CA GLU A 79 -0.56 1.70 13.38
C GLU A 79 0.64 0.75 13.33
N LEU A 80 0.99 0.25 12.14
CA LEU A 80 2.19 -0.60 11.97
C LEU A 80 3.46 0.14 12.40
N ARG A 81 3.64 1.39 11.95
CA ARG A 81 4.79 2.22 12.36
C ARG A 81 4.86 2.45 13.86
N HIS A 82 3.73 2.70 14.52
CA HIS A 82 3.69 2.94 15.97
C HIS A 82 4.00 1.70 16.81
N GLY A 83 3.74 0.49 16.27
CA GLY A 83 4.03 -0.76 16.97
C GLY A 83 5.16 -1.56 16.34
N LYS A 84 6.07 -0.90 15.61
CA LYS A 84 7.30 -1.52 15.12
C LYS A 84 8.23 -1.82 16.30
N LYS A 85 8.81 -3.02 16.34
CA LYS A 85 9.74 -3.46 17.38
C LYS A 85 11.18 -3.09 17.04
#